data_AF-A0A1I7CV68-F1
#
_entry.id   AF-A0A1I7CV68-F1
#
_cell.length_a   1.000
_cell.length_b   1.000
_cell.length_c   1.000
_cell.angle_alpha   90.00
_cell.angle_beta   90.00
_cell.angle_gamma   90.00
#
_symmetry.space_group_name_H-M   'P 1'
#
loop_
_entity.id
_entity.type
_entity.pdbx_description
1 polymer ?
#
loop_
_entity_poly.entity_id
_entity_poly.type
_entity_poly.pdbx_seq_one_letter_code
_entity_poly.pdbx_strand_id
1 'polypeptide(L)'
;MDIAQLLADFGDWAFDRHANPLSWYIRPLFLIPLAWFAHRRSGWGIAGTLVALATSIFWFPAPTQPDPQILEFLDFEREWITGTWDLEKFAQATLAPLALTAYCLAFWRRSVVWGLVLLNAMAGGKLLWGVVVGDGAGWAMTVPGLVGLLICDAAVLWGLRRFRVRRPQPAGETSAPPVLSSSSS
;
A
#
# COMPACT_ATOMS: atom_id res chain seq x y z
N MET A 1 30.70 18.45 11.83
CA MET A 1 29.82 18.15 10.68
C MET A 1 28.63 19.08 10.75
N ASP A 2 28.32 19.73 9.64
CA ASP A 2 27.09 20.52 9.49
C ASP A 2 25.90 19.58 9.25
N ILE A 3 24.69 20.00 9.61
CA ILE A 3 23.43 19.26 9.47
C ILE A 3 23.19 18.91 8.00
N ALA A 4 23.53 19.81 7.08
CA ALA A 4 23.38 19.55 5.64
C ALA A 4 24.21 18.34 5.18
N GLN A 5 25.45 18.22 5.66
CA GLN A 5 26.31 17.09 5.34
C GLN A 5 25.76 15.78 5.93
N LEU A 6 25.29 15.82 7.18
CA LEU A 6 24.66 14.66 7.82
C LEU A 6 23.46 14.13 7.03
N LEU A 7 22.64 15.03 6.47
CA LEU A 7 21.48 14.65 5.67
C LEU A 7 21.88 14.07 4.30
N ALA A 8 22.90 14.63 3.67
CA ALA A 8 23.45 14.10 2.42
C ALA A 8 24.03 12.69 2.63
N ASP A 9 24.89 12.51 3.64
CA ASP A 9 25.51 11.23 3.97
C ASP A 9 24.45 10.16 4.29
N PHE A 10 23.40 10.54 5.03
CA PHE A 10 22.28 9.65 5.31
C PHE A 10 21.48 9.30 4.05
N GLY A 11 21.26 10.27 3.17
CA GLY A 11 20.58 10.07 1.88
C GLY A 11 21.32 9.07 1.01
N ASP A 12 22.63 9.24 0.84
CA ASP A 12 23.49 8.33 0.08
C ASP A 12 23.45 6.92 0.67
N TRP A 13 23.66 6.81 1.98
CA TRP A 13 23.59 5.55 2.71
C TRP A 13 22.25 4.82 2.55
N ALA A 14 21.14 5.57 2.50
CA ALA A 14 19.80 5.03 2.32
C ALA A 14 19.54 4.59 0.87
N PHE A 15 19.98 5.38 -0.12
CA PHE A 15 19.85 5.04 -1.54
C PHE A 15 20.67 3.81 -1.94
N ASP A 16 21.89 3.66 -1.41
CA ASP A 16 22.72 2.47 -1.63
C ASP A 16 22.00 1.19 -1.17
N ARG A 17 21.26 1.29 -0.07
CA ARG A 17 20.43 0.20 0.45
C ARG A 17 19.13 0.03 -0.31
N HIS A 18 18.59 1.12 -0.86
CA HIS A 18 17.40 1.09 -1.69
C HIS A 18 17.61 0.30 -2.98
N ALA A 19 18.86 0.18 -3.45
CA ALA A 19 19.25 -0.71 -4.55
C ALA A 19 19.01 -2.19 -4.27
N ASN A 20 18.73 -2.59 -3.02
CA ASN A 20 18.37 -3.95 -2.70
C ASN A 20 16.91 -4.24 -3.10
N PRO A 21 16.65 -5.18 -4.03
CA PRO A 21 15.29 -5.49 -4.52
C PRO A 21 14.35 -5.95 -3.40
N LEU A 22 14.86 -6.54 -2.31
CA LEU A 22 14.04 -6.99 -1.20
C LEU A 22 13.23 -5.83 -0.59
N SER A 23 13.80 -4.62 -0.55
CA SER A 23 13.07 -3.43 -0.09
C SER A 23 11.86 -3.13 -0.99
N TRP A 24 11.93 -3.44 -2.28
CA TRP A 24 10.85 -3.19 -3.24
C TRP A 24 9.74 -4.23 -3.10
N TYR A 25 10.09 -5.48 -2.81
CA TYR A 25 9.11 -6.55 -2.57
C TYR A 25 8.33 -6.37 -1.28
N ILE A 26 8.95 -5.90 -0.20
CA ILE A 26 8.24 -5.73 1.08
C ILE A 26 7.32 -4.51 1.10
N ARG A 27 7.60 -3.48 0.31
CA ARG A 27 6.85 -2.21 0.31
C ARG A 27 5.35 -2.41 0.04
N PRO A 28 4.93 -3.10 -1.03
CA PRO A 28 3.53 -3.41 -1.26
C PRO A 28 2.88 -4.18 -0.11
N LEU A 29 3.62 -5.07 0.56
CA LEU A 29 3.07 -5.91 1.62
C LEU A 29 2.59 -5.10 2.84
N PHE A 30 3.12 -3.91 3.08
CA PHE A 30 2.62 -3.01 4.13
C PHE A 30 1.19 -2.51 3.88
N LEU A 31 0.66 -2.61 2.66
CA LEU A 31 -0.73 -2.27 2.36
C LEU A 31 -1.73 -3.23 3.03
N ILE A 32 -1.29 -4.44 3.40
CA ILE A 32 -2.11 -5.44 4.12
C ILE A 32 -2.33 -5.02 5.59
N PRO A 33 -1.30 -4.84 6.44
CA PRO A 33 -1.49 -4.34 7.80
C PRO A 33 -2.11 -2.94 7.80
N LEU A 34 -1.80 -2.09 6.81
CA LEU A 34 -2.42 -0.76 6.69
C LEU A 34 -3.94 -0.88 6.51
N ALA A 35 -4.40 -1.74 5.59
CA ALA A 35 -5.83 -2.02 5.40
C ALA A 35 -6.48 -2.59 6.66
N TRP A 36 -5.80 -3.51 7.35
CA TRP A 36 -6.31 -4.11 8.58
C TRP A 36 -6.47 -3.08 9.72
N PHE A 37 -5.45 -2.26 9.97
CA PHE A 37 -5.51 -1.22 11.00
C PHE A 37 -6.51 -0.12 10.64
N ALA A 38 -6.61 0.25 9.37
CA ALA A 38 -7.65 1.16 8.88
C ALA A 38 -9.06 0.61 9.09
N HIS A 39 -9.27 -0.68 8.81
CA HIS A 39 -10.55 -1.35 9.08
C HIS A 39 -10.91 -1.38 10.58
N ARG A 40 -9.89 -1.53 11.44
CA ARG A 40 -9.99 -1.49 12.91
C ARG A 40 -10.06 -0.07 13.48
N ARG A 41 -9.89 0.97 12.66
CA ARG A 41 -9.81 2.38 13.06
C ARG A 41 -8.71 2.65 14.09
N SER A 42 -7.59 1.93 14.00
CA SER A 42 -6.44 2.10 14.88
C SER A 42 -5.48 3.14 14.30
N GLY A 43 -5.54 4.38 14.80
CA GLY A 43 -4.64 5.45 14.38
C GLY A 43 -3.16 5.11 14.59
N TRP A 44 -2.81 4.52 15.74
CA TRP A 44 -1.46 4.07 16.04
C TRP A 44 -0.97 2.95 15.12
N GLY A 45 -1.85 2.01 14.76
CA GLY A 45 -1.50 0.94 13.81
C GLY A 45 -1.26 1.48 12.40
N ILE A 46 -2.06 2.46 11.97
CA ILE A 46 -1.86 3.16 10.70
C ILE A 46 -0.51 3.90 10.72
N ALA A 47 -0.26 4.71 11.75
CA ALA A 47 0.98 5.48 11.88
C ALA A 47 2.22 4.57 11.90
N GLY A 48 2.21 3.50 12.69
CA GLY A 48 3.30 2.53 12.73
C GLY A 48 3.55 1.85 11.39
N THR A 49 2.49 1.53 10.64
CA THR A 49 2.63 0.93 9.30
C THR A 49 3.19 1.92 8.29
N LEU A 50 2.80 3.20 8.35
CA LEU A 50 3.35 4.25 7.48
C LEU A 50 4.83 4.51 7.78
N VAL A 51 5.24 4.52 9.05
CA VAL A 51 6.66 4.63 9.43
C VAL A 51 7.45 3.42 8.94
N ALA A 52 6.91 2.21 9.10
CA ALA A 52 7.55 1.00 8.57
C ALA A 52 7.70 1.07 7.04
N LEU A 53 6.65 1.47 6.32
CA LEU A 53 6.69 1.67 4.87
C LEU A 53 7.75 2.70 4.46
N ALA A 54 7.80 3.86 5.13
CA ALA A 54 8.75 4.93 4.81
C ALA A 54 10.21 4.51 5.06
N THR A 55 10.47 3.80 6.16
CA THR A 55 11.83 3.37 6.54
C THR A 55 12.29 2.10 5.82
N SER A 56 11.37 1.32 5.24
CA SER A 56 11.65 0.04 4.59
C SER A 56 12.67 0.09 3.45
N ILE A 57 12.90 1.28 2.85
CA ILE A 57 13.87 1.50 1.77
C ILE A 57 15.30 1.13 2.17
N PHE A 58 15.65 1.24 3.47
CA PHE A 58 17.01 1.02 3.97
C PHE A 58 17.11 -0.10 5.02
N TRP A 59 16.10 -0.98 5.11
CA TRP A 59 16.13 -2.11 6.06
C TRP A 59 17.11 -3.23 5.67
N PHE A 60 17.38 -3.36 4.38
CA PHE A 60 18.27 -4.38 3.83
C PHE A 60 19.67 -3.80 3.55
N PRO A 61 20.73 -4.61 3.61
CA PRO A 61 22.07 -4.14 3.27
C PRO A 61 22.18 -3.79 1.79
N ALA A 62 23.10 -2.88 1.47
CA ALA A 62 23.45 -2.57 0.09
C ALA A 62 23.89 -3.86 -0.64
N PRO A 63 23.42 -4.11 -1.87
CA PRO A 63 23.79 -5.30 -2.63
C PRO A 63 25.28 -5.26 -2.97
N THR A 64 25.95 -6.41 -2.93
CA THR A 64 27.35 -6.51 -3.35
C THR A 64 27.51 -6.39 -4.87
N GLN A 65 26.48 -6.77 -5.63
CA GLN A 65 26.39 -6.60 -7.07
C GLN A 65 24.99 -6.05 -7.40
N PRO A 66 24.83 -4.72 -7.50
CA PRO A 66 23.56 -4.11 -7.88
C PRO A 66 23.20 -4.41 -9.34
N ASP A 67 21.91 -4.60 -9.61
CA ASP A 67 21.38 -4.72 -10.97
C ASP A 67 21.46 -3.35 -11.68
N PRO A 68 22.07 -3.25 -12.87
CA PRO A 68 22.15 -2.01 -13.62
C PRO A 68 20.80 -1.32 -13.87
N GLN A 69 19.72 -2.08 -14.10
CA GLN A 69 18.39 -1.50 -14.33
C GLN A 69 17.83 -0.84 -13.07
N ILE A 70 18.15 -1.39 -11.90
CA ILE A 70 17.74 -0.82 -10.62
C ILE A 70 18.52 0.46 -10.35
N LEU A 71 19.82 0.48 -10.66
CA LEU A 71 20.63 1.69 -10.52
C LEU A 71 20.13 2.82 -11.41
N GLU A 72 19.85 2.53 -12.68
CA GLU A 72 19.29 3.50 -13.63
C GLU A 72 17.96 4.10 -13.11
N PHE A 73 17.08 3.26 -12.57
CA PHE A 73 15.85 3.74 -11.94
C PHE A 73 16.10 4.60 -10.69
N LEU A 74 17.07 4.25 -9.86
CA LEU A 74 17.38 5.00 -8.64
C LEU A 74 18.05 6.33 -8.92
N ASP A 75 18.90 6.41 -9.95
CA ASP A 75 19.50 7.65 -10.42
C ASP A 75 18.39 8.59 -10.92
N PHE A 76 17.47 8.07 -11.74
CA PHE A 76 16.26 8.79 -12.13
C PHE A 76 15.43 9.26 -10.91
N GLU A 77 15.14 8.38 -9.95
CA GLU A 77 14.32 8.73 -8.78
C GLU A 77 15.02 9.81 -7.93
N ARG A 78 16.34 9.74 -7.78
CA ARG A 78 17.16 10.72 -7.07
C ARG A 78 17.16 12.07 -7.78
N GLU A 79 17.38 12.10 -9.08
CA GLU A 79 17.32 13.32 -9.89
C GLU A 79 15.92 13.93 -9.84
N TRP A 80 14.88 13.11 -9.96
CA TRP A 80 13.51 13.56 -9.82
C TRP A 80 13.27 14.15 -8.43
N ILE A 81 13.76 13.56 -7.33
CA ILE A 81 13.54 14.11 -5.98
C ILE A 81 14.32 15.42 -5.77
N THR A 82 15.61 15.43 -6.10
CA THR A 82 16.55 16.52 -5.79
C THR A 82 16.50 17.67 -6.79
N GLY A 83 15.93 17.44 -7.98
CA GLY A 83 15.72 18.46 -9.00
C GLY A 83 14.74 19.55 -8.57
N THR A 84 14.56 20.55 -9.45
CA THR A 84 13.67 21.70 -9.20
C THR A 84 12.22 21.26 -8.95
N TRP A 85 11.57 21.92 -7.98
CA TRP A 85 10.16 21.69 -7.67
C TRP A 85 9.29 22.74 -8.33
N ASP A 86 8.48 22.31 -9.29
CA ASP A 86 7.42 23.09 -9.90
C ASP A 86 6.04 22.63 -9.40
N LEU A 87 4.99 23.29 -9.89
CA LEU A 87 3.62 22.98 -9.51
C LEU A 87 3.20 21.57 -9.98
N GLU A 88 3.70 21.13 -11.13
CA GLU A 88 3.38 19.81 -11.68
C GLU A 88 3.96 18.70 -10.80
N LYS A 89 5.26 18.75 -10.50
CA LYS A 89 5.95 17.81 -9.62
C LYS A 89 5.33 17.80 -8.22
N PHE A 90 4.95 18.96 -7.69
CA PHE A 90 4.22 19.03 -6.43
C PHE A 90 2.86 18.31 -6.48
N ALA A 91 2.09 18.51 -7.55
CA ALA A 91 0.82 17.81 -7.75
C ALA A 91 1.03 16.30 -7.85
N GLN A 92 2.02 15.85 -8.62
CA GLN A 92 2.39 14.43 -8.76
C GLN A 92 2.80 13.82 -7.42
N ALA A 93 3.67 14.49 -6.65
CA ALA A 93 4.12 14.04 -5.33
C ALA A 93 2.96 13.88 -4.34
N THR A 94 1.91 14.71 -4.47
CA THR A 94 0.73 14.69 -3.61
C THR A 94 -0.24 13.54 -3.94
N LEU A 95 -0.17 12.96 -5.14
CA LEU A 95 -1.04 11.83 -5.52
C LEU A 95 -0.81 10.61 -4.62
N ALA A 96 0.44 10.30 -4.28
CA ALA A 96 0.77 9.16 -3.43
C ALA A 96 0.15 9.24 -2.02
N PRO A 97 0.35 10.32 -1.23
CA PRO A 97 -0.30 10.45 0.07
C PRO A 97 -1.83 10.50 -0.04
N LEU A 98 -2.39 11.18 -1.05
CA LEU A 98 -3.85 11.20 -1.25
C LEU A 98 -4.41 9.81 -1.54
N ALA A 99 -3.75 9.01 -2.38
CA ALA A 99 -4.15 7.65 -2.69
C ALA A 99 -4.09 6.75 -1.45
N LEU A 100 -3.03 6.86 -0.64
CA LEU A 100 -2.91 6.14 0.64
C LEU A 100 -4.00 6.54 1.64
N THR A 101 -4.33 7.84 1.73
CA THR A 101 -5.42 8.32 2.57
C THR A 101 -6.77 7.78 2.10
N ALA A 102 -7.05 7.83 0.80
CA ALA A 102 -8.26 7.25 0.22
C ALA A 102 -8.33 5.73 0.46
N TYR A 103 -7.20 5.03 0.35
CA TYR A 103 -7.10 3.59 0.63
C TYR A 103 -7.47 3.29 2.09
N CYS A 104 -6.89 4.02 3.04
CA CYS A 104 -7.24 3.92 4.46
C CYS A 104 -8.74 4.21 4.68
N LEU A 105 -9.27 5.26 4.05
CA LEU A 105 -10.67 5.64 4.18
C LEU A 105 -11.62 4.56 3.62
N ALA A 106 -11.27 3.90 2.52
CA ALA A 106 -12.06 2.81 1.95
C ALA A 106 -12.26 1.67 2.96
N PHE A 107 -11.18 1.22 3.62
CA PHE A 107 -11.26 0.20 4.66
C PHE A 107 -11.92 0.70 5.95
N TRP A 108 -11.72 1.97 6.32
CA TRP A 108 -12.40 2.61 7.45
C TRP A 108 -13.93 2.63 7.27
N ARG A 109 -14.40 2.90 6.04
CA ARG A 109 -15.82 2.85 5.64
C ARG A 109 -16.32 1.45 5.29
N ARG A 110 -15.48 0.41 5.49
CA ARG A 110 -15.81 -1.00 5.22
C ARG A 110 -16.10 -1.30 3.75
N SER A 111 -15.63 -0.44 2.83
CA SER A 111 -15.76 -0.67 1.40
C SER A 111 -14.51 -1.34 0.84
N VAL A 112 -14.55 -2.67 0.78
CA VAL A 112 -13.40 -3.43 0.29
C VAL A 112 -13.26 -3.36 -1.23
N VAL A 113 -14.36 -3.18 -1.96
CA VAL A 113 -14.30 -2.98 -3.43
C VAL A 113 -13.48 -1.74 -3.75
N TRP A 114 -13.76 -0.61 -3.08
CA TRP A 114 -12.95 0.60 -3.24
C TRP A 114 -11.50 0.41 -2.76
N GLY A 115 -11.29 -0.39 -1.72
CA GLY A 115 -9.93 -0.77 -1.29
C GLY A 115 -9.15 -1.49 -2.39
N LEU A 116 -9.76 -2.47 -3.07
CA LEU A 116 -9.14 -3.20 -4.18
C LEU A 116 -8.89 -2.31 -5.40
N VAL A 117 -9.86 -1.45 -5.75
CA VAL A 117 -9.70 -0.47 -6.85
C VAL A 117 -8.52 0.46 -6.57
N LEU A 118 -8.42 1.00 -5.36
CA LEU A 118 -7.34 1.91 -4.98
C LEU A 118 -5.99 1.19 -4.91
N LEU A 119 -5.94 -0.05 -4.44
CA LEU A 119 -4.73 -0.88 -4.46
C LEU A 119 -4.19 -1.05 -5.88
N ASN A 120 -5.06 -1.44 -6.81
CA ASN A 120 -4.70 -1.62 -8.22
C ASN A 120 -4.32 -0.29 -8.89
N ALA A 121 -5.04 0.80 -8.58
CA ALA A 121 -4.73 2.13 -9.09
C ALA A 121 -3.37 2.64 -8.58
N MET A 122 -3.00 2.41 -7.32
CA MET A 122 -1.69 2.78 -6.79
C MET A 122 -0.55 1.99 -7.44
N ALA A 123 -0.72 0.67 -7.61
CA ALA A 123 0.27 -0.17 -8.28
C ALA A 123 0.46 0.24 -9.75
N GLY A 124 -0.65 0.37 -10.49
CA GLY A 124 -0.63 0.80 -11.88
C GLY A 124 -0.09 2.22 -12.06
N GLY A 125 -0.50 3.15 -11.19
CA GLY A 125 -0.04 4.54 -11.21
C GLY A 125 1.46 4.67 -10.96
N LYS A 126 2.02 3.90 -10.01
CA LYS A 126 3.46 3.92 -9.74
C LYS A 126 4.28 3.32 -10.89
N LEU A 127 3.79 2.23 -11.51
CA LEU A 127 4.41 1.66 -12.70
C LEU A 127 4.36 2.61 -13.89
N LEU A 128 3.19 3.18 -14.16
CA LEU A 128 2.99 4.14 -15.25
C LEU A 128 3.90 5.35 -15.07
N TRP A 129 3.98 5.89 -13.85
CA TRP A 129 4.86 7.02 -13.53
C TRP A 129 6.32 6.66 -13.82
N GLY A 130 6.82 5.53 -13.35
CA GLY A 130 8.23 5.16 -13.61
C GLY A 130 8.54 4.88 -15.07
N VAL A 131 7.57 4.37 -15.85
CA VAL A 131 7.78 4.09 -17.28
C VAL A 131 7.69 5.38 -18.10
N VAL A 132 6.71 6.23 -17.84
CA VAL A 132 6.46 7.45 -18.63
C VAL A 132 7.41 8.58 -18.25
N VAL A 133 7.68 8.76 -16.96
CA VAL A 133 8.53 9.85 -16.46
C VAL A 133 9.99 9.44 -16.40
N GLY A 134 10.26 8.15 -16.16
CA GLY A 134 11.63 7.61 -16.10
C GLY A 134 12.13 7.04 -17.41
N ASP A 135 11.56 7.43 -18.56
CA ASP A 135 11.97 6.97 -19.90
C ASP A 135 12.17 5.44 -20.05
N GLY A 136 11.36 4.65 -19.33
CA GLY A 136 11.44 3.19 -19.31
C GLY A 136 12.20 2.57 -18.13
N ALA A 137 12.95 3.34 -17.33
CA ALA A 137 13.64 2.83 -16.14
C ALA A 137 12.67 2.20 -15.12
N GLY A 138 11.39 2.61 -15.13
CA GLY A 138 10.35 2.01 -14.33
C GLY A 138 10.06 0.53 -14.60
N TRP A 139 10.60 -0.08 -15.65
CA TRP A 139 10.45 -1.53 -15.86
C TRP A 139 11.07 -2.35 -14.73
N ALA A 140 12.14 -1.86 -14.10
CA ALA A 140 12.81 -2.53 -12.98
C ALA A 140 11.87 -2.85 -11.81
N MET A 141 10.86 -2.01 -11.55
CA MET A 141 9.92 -2.20 -10.43
C MET A 141 8.70 -3.06 -10.79
N THR A 142 8.58 -3.52 -12.03
CA THR A 142 7.41 -4.27 -12.52
C THR A 142 7.22 -5.58 -11.79
N VAL A 143 8.28 -6.38 -11.67
CA VAL A 143 8.19 -7.68 -10.99
C VAL A 143 7.86 -7.52 -9.50
N PRO A 144 8.58 -6.68 -8.72
CA PRO A 144 8.19 -6.41 -7.33
C PRO A 144 6.77 -5.86 -7.19
N GLY A 145 6.37 -4.95 -8.07
CA GLY A 145 5.04 -4.35 -8.07
C GLY A 145 3.93 -5.36 -8.32
N LEU A 146 4.05 -6.20 -9.35
CA LEU A 146 3.05 -7.21 -9.70
C LEU A 146 2.96 -8.32 -8.64
N VAL A 147 4.09 -8.81 -8.14
CA VAL A 147 4.10 -9.82 -7.07
C VAL A 147 3.44 -9.26 -5.81
N GLY A 148 3.80 -8.04 -5.42
CA GLY A 148 3.18 -7.36 -4.29
C GLY A 148 1.68 -7.16 -4.46
N LEU A 149 1.24 -6.74 -5.64
CA LEU A 149 -0.17 -6.56 -5.98
C LEU A 149 -0.95 -7.87 -5.85
N LEU A 150 -0.46 -8.95 -6.46
CA LEU A 150 -1.09 -10.27 -6.40
C LEU A 150 -1.25 -10.77 -4.96
N ILE A 151 -0.22 -10.61 -4.13
CA ILE A 151 -0.26 -11.02 -2.71
C ILE A 151 -1.28 -10.15 -1.94
N CYS A 152 -1.29 -8.84 -2.17
CA CYS A 152 -2.20 -7.93 -1.47
C CYS A 152 -3.66 -8.19 -1.87
N ASP A 153 -3.95 -8.36 -3.16
CA ASP A 153 -5.30 -8.70 -3.64
C ASP A 153 -5.78 -10.02 -3.05
N ALA A 154 -4.93 -11.06 -3.07
CA ALA A 154 -5.25 -12.35 -2.46
C ALA A 154 -5.56 -12.22 -0.96
N ALA A 155 -4.76 -11.45 -0.22
CA ALA A 155 -4.96 -11.22 1.21
C ALA A 155 -6.26 -10.46 1.52
N VAL A 156 -6.57 -9.42 0.75
CA VAL A 156 -7.80 -8.62 0.90
C VAL A 156 -9.04 -9.47 0.57
N LEU A 157 -9.01 -10.23 -0.52
CA LEU A 157 -10.09 -11.14 -0.92
C LEU A 157 -10.29 -12.28 0.08
N TRP A 158 -9.20 -12.84 0.62
CA TRP A 158 -9.28 -13.85 1.68
C TRP A 158 -9.91 -13.28 2.96
N GLY A 159 -9.50 -12.08 3.39
CA GLY A 159 -10.10 -11.37 4.51
C GLY A 159 -11.60 -11.19 4.32
N LEU A 160 -12.03 -10.74 3.14
CA LEU A 160 -13.45 -10.62 2.77
C LEU A 160 -14.23 -11.90 2.95
N ARG A 161 -13.72 -13.02 2.40
CA ARG A 161 -14.38 -14.33 2.53
C ARG A 161 -14.54 -14.72 4.00
N ARG A 162 -13.50 -14.50 4.82
CA ARG A 162 -13.53 -14.84 6.24
C ARG A 162 -14.52 -14.00 7.05
N PHE A 163 -14.64 -12.71 6.75
CA PHE A 163 -15.59 -11.82 7.43
C PHE A 163 -17.04 -12.06 7.00
N ARG A 164 -17.29 -12.44 5.74
CA ARG A 164 -18.65 -12.81 5.27
C ARG A 164 -19.15 -14.11 5.88
N VAL A 165 -18.29 -15.14 5.96
CA VAL A 165 -18.63 -16.45 6.57
C VAL A 165 -18.92 -16.32 8.07
N ARG A 166 -18.38 -15.29 8.75
CA ARG A 166 -18.63 -15.04 10.17
C ARG A 166 -19.89 -14.21 10.47
N ARG A 167 -20.65 -13.74 9.48
CA ARG A 167 -21.98 -13.18 9.74
C ARG A 167 -22.94 -14.35 9.99
N PRO A 168 -23.44 -14.55 11.23
CA PRO A 168 -24.52 -15.49 11.44
C PRO A 168 -25.70 -15.03 10.57
N GLN A 169 -26.31 -15.98 9.87
CA GLN A 169 -27.62 -15.78 9.27
C GLN A 169 -28.55 -15.22 10.37
N PRO A 170 -29.27 -14.11 10.16
CA PRO A 170 -30.29 -13.72 11.12
C PRO A 170 -31.22 -14.93 11.25
N ALA A 171 -31.32 -15.48 12.46
CA ALA A 171 -32.21 -16.58 12.76
C ALA A 171 -33.59 -16.15 12.25
N GLY A 172 -34.09 -16.89 11.25
CA GLY A 172 -35.40 -16.66 10.68
C GLY A 172 -36.43 -16.61 11.79
N GLU A 173 -37.34 -15.66 11.65
CA GLU A 173 -38.50 -15.41 12.48
C GLU A 173 -39.02 -16.66 13.19
N THR A 174 -39.10 -16.52 14.51
CA THR A 174 -39.92 -17.32 15.41
C THR A 174 -41.26 -17.60 14.74
N SER A 175 -41.48 -18.84 14.29
CA SER A 175 -42.81 -19.33 13.94
C SER A 175 -43.68 -19.23 15.19
N ALA A 176 -44.55 -18.21 15.24
CA ALA A 176 -45.52 -18.04 16.30
C ALA A 176 -46.39 -19.31 16.42
N PRO A 177 -46.67 -19.80 17.64
CA PRO A 177 -47.53 -20.97 17.81
C PRO A 177 -48.96 -20.65 17.33
N PRO A 178 -49.70 -21.66 16.81
CA PRO A 178 -51.08 -21.44 16.38
C PRO A 178 -51.95 -21.11 17.58
N VAL A 179 -52.64 -19.97 17.52
CA VAL A 179 -53.67 -19.59 18.47
C VAL A 179 -54.86 -20.54 18.29
N LEU A 180 -55.02 -21.49 19.20
CA LEU A 180 -56.22 -22.31 19.31
C LEU A 180 -57.35 -21.43 19.86
N SER A 181 -58.23 -20.96 18.98
CA SER A 181 -59.50 -20.37 19.39
C SER A 181 -60.42 -21.49 19.90
N SER A 182 -60.58 -21.59 21.21
CA SER A 182 -61.66 -22.35 21.83
C SER A 182 -62.97 -21.57 21.66
N SER A 183 -63.81 -21.95 20.71
CA SER A 183 -65.22 -21.55 20.69
C SER A 183 -66.03 -22.53 21.53
N SER A 184 -66.42 -22.09 22.71
CA SER A 184 -67.45 -22.72 23.55
C SER A 184 -68.83 -22.53 22.94
N SER A 185 -69.54 -23.63 22.66
CA SER A 185 -71.01 -23.74 22.64
C SER A 185 -71.38 -25.20 22.84
#